data_AF-A0A958D5W1-F1
#
_entry.id   AF-A0A958D5W1-F1
#
_cell.length_a   1.000
_cell.length_b   1.000
_cell.length_c   1.000
_cell.angle_alpha   90.00
_cell.angle_beta   90.00
_cell.angle_gamma   90.00
#
_symmetry.space_group_name_H-M   'P 1'
#
loop_
_entity.id
_entity.type
_entity.pdbx_description
1 polymer ?
#
loop_
_entity_poly.entity_id
_entity_poly.type
_entity_poly.pdbx_seq_one_letter_code
_entity_poly.pdbx_strand_id
1 'polypeptide(L)'
;MSEASQGTASSRRPAWAIALLWALILAYAVYFSAVSIRLHQAHQTHASDLGQIDQAIWNTSQGRWVEQTRDDQISTRMTDHVEPIFAPVSLVFKLWDDVRALLVLQSALLALGAWPVFEIAMGRLRRRPGHPAPEAGESLPVGSSSPNWTAAGALAFATAYLLYPALQAAN
;
A
#
# COMPACT_ATOMS: atom_id res chain seq x y z
N MET A 1 14.51 35.34 35.62
CA MET A 1 13.62 35.29 34.44
C MET A 1 13.81 33.93 33.78
N SER A 2 12.94 32.98 34.10
CA SER A 2 12.96 31.61 33.56
C SER A 2 11.50 31.27 33.27
N GLU A 3 11.12 31.24 31.99
CA GLU A 3 9.84 30.71 31.55
C GLU A 3 10.08 29.65 30.48
N ALA A 4 10.06 28.42 30.99
CA ALA A 4 9.39 27.25 30.43
C ALA A 4 9.35 27.12 28.90
N SER A 5 10.27 26.31 28.38
CA SER A 5 10.06 25.55 27.16
C SER A 5 8.86 24.61 27.35
N GLN A 6 7.66 25.04 26.97
CA GLN A 6 6.50 24.15 26.85
C GLN A 6 6.75 23.21 25.67
N GLY A 7 7.30 22.03 25.98
CA GLY A 7 7.46 20.94 25.02
C GLY A 7 6.11 20.56 24.47
N THR A 8 5.97 20.63 23.14
CA THR A 8 4.81 20.10 22.42
C THR A 8 4.64 18.63 22.79
N ALA A 9 3.53 18.29 23.46
CA ALA A 9 3.17 16.92 23.77
C ALA A 9 2.92 16.16 22.46
N SER A 10 3.98 15.59 21.88
CA SER A 10 3.87 14.71 20.74
C SER A 10 3.07 13.48 21.18
N SER A 11 1.82 13.38 20.74
CA SER A 11 1.00 12.19 20.97
C SER A 11 1.60 11.03 20.16
N ARG A 12 2.50 10.29 20.81
CA ARG A 12 3.10 9.07 20.25
C ARG A 12 1.97 8.11 19.87
N ARG A 13 2.07 7.54 18.67
CA ARG A 13 1.17 6.48 18.20
C ARG A 13 1.33 5.28 19.13
N PRO A 14 0.24 4.65 19.58
CA PRO A 14 0.37 3.50 20.46
C PRO A 14 1.03 2.33 19.72
N ALA A 15 2.02 1.68 20.34
CA ALA A 15 2.82 0.63 19.72
C ALA A 15 1.97 -0.57 19.26
N TRP A 16 0.92 -0.91 20.02
CA TRP A 16 0.00 -2.00 19.66
C TRP A 16 -0.67 -1.77 18.30
N ALA A 17 -1.01 -0.52 17.97
CA ALA A 17 -1.71 -0.21 16.73
C ALA A 17 -0.77 -0.32 15.52
N ILE A 18 0.48 0.11 15.68
CA ILE A 18 1.52 -0.04 14.66
C ILE A 18 1.82 -1.54 14.45
N ALA A 19 1.96 -2.30 15.53
CA ALA A 19 2.20 -3.74 15.44
C ALA A 19 1.06 -4.46 14.72
N LEU A 20 -0.19 -4.14 15.07
CA LEU A 20 -1.36 -4.72 14.41
C LEU A 20 -1.48 -4.32 12.94
N LEU A 21 -1.21 -3.06 12.60
CA LEU A 21 -1.18 -2.60 11.21
C LEU A 21 -0.20 -3.43 10.37
N TRP A 22 1.04 -3.58 10.85
CA TRP A 22 2.04 -4.36 10.14
C TRP A 22 1.72 -5.85 10.08
N ALA A 23 1.12 -6.41 11.13
CA ALA A 23 0.64 -7.78 11.11
C ALA A 23 -0.44 -7.98 10.03
N LEU A 24 -1.37 -7.03 9.86
CA LEU A 24 -2.39 -7.07 8.81
C LEU A 24 -1.78 -6.93 7.40
N ILE A 25 -0.83 -6.01 7.22
CA ILE A 25 -0.10 -5.83 5.96
C ILE A 25 0.64 -7.13 5.59
N LEU A 26 1.37 -7.72 6.53
CA LEU A 26 2.10 -8.96 6.31
C LEU A 26 1.16 -10.13 6.00
N ALA A 27 0.08 -10.28 6.77
CA ALA A 27 -0.91 -11.33 6.56
C ALA A 27 -1.55 -11.22 5.17
N TYR A 28 -1.94 -10.01 4.76
CA TYR A 28 -2.48 -9.77 3.42
C TYR A 28 -1.46 -10.12 2.33
N ALA A 29 -0.25 -9.58 2.43
CA ALA A 29 0.80 -9.78 1.42
C ALA A 29 1.13 -11.26 1.25
N VAL A 30 1.28 -12.02 2.35
CA VAL A 30 1.55 -13.46 2.31
C VAL A 30 0.37 -14.23 1.72
N TYR A 31 -0.85 -13.96 2.18
CA TYR A 31 -2.04 -14.68 1.72
C TYR A 31 -2.28 -14.46 0.23
N PHE A 32 -2.30 -13.21 -0.24
CA PHE A 32 -2.57 -12.91 -1.64
C PHE A 32 -1.41 -13.29 -2.56
N SER A 33 -0.15 -13.18 -2.11
CA SER A 33 0.97 -13.77 -2.86
C SER A 33 0.76 -15.27 -3.12
N ALA A 34 0.36 -16.03 -2.10
CA ALA A 34 0.11 -17.46 -2.23
C ALA A 34 -1.08 -17.76 -3.14
N VAL A 35 -2.16 -16.96 -3.08
CA VAL A 35 -3.32 -17.09 -3.95
C VAL A 35 -2.94 -16.81 -5.41
N SER A 36 -2.31 -15.67 -5.69
CA SER A 36 -1.92 -15.27 -7.04
C SER A 36 -0.96 -16.27 -7.68
N ILE A 37 0.02 -16.78 -6.93
CA ILE A 37 0.92 -17.84 -7.42
C ILE A 37 0.15 -19.12 -7.77
N ARG A 38 -0.81 -19.54 -6.93
CA ARG A 38 -1.63 -20.73 -7.21
C ARG A 38 -2.51 -20.54 -8.44
N LEU A 39 -3.12 -19.37 -8.59
CA LEU A 39 -3.89 -19.02 -9.79
C LEU A 39 -3.00 -19.02 -11.03
N HIS A 40 -1.78 -18.49 -10.93
CA HIS A 40 -0.82 -18.50 -12.02
C HIS A 40 -0.44 -19.92 -12.43
N GLN A 41 -0.14 -20.78 -11.45
CA GLN A 41 0.16 -22.20 -11.67
C GLN A 41 -1.03 -22.96 -12.25
N ALA A 42 -2.26 -22.52 -11.98
CA ALA A 42 -3.48 -23.04 -12.58
C ALA A 42 -3.81 -22.40 -13.96
N HIS A 43 -2.93 -21.54 -14.49
CA HIS A 43 -3.13 -20.77 -15.72
C HIS A 43 -4.34 -19.82 -15.72
N GLN A 44 -4.72 -19.31 -14.55
CA GLN A 44 -5.90 -18.45 -14.34
C GLN A 44 -5.57 -16.94 -14.22
N THR A 45 -4.37 -16.50 -14.61
CA THR A 45 -3.93 -15.10 -14.45
C THR A 45 -3.89 -14.31 -15.76
N HIS A 46 -4.83 -14.55 -16.69
CA HIS A 46 -4.81 -13.93 -18.02
C HIS A 46 -3.43 -14.04 -18.69
N ALA A 47 -2.96 -15.28 -18.89
CA ALA A 47 -1.55 -15.60 -19.19
C ALA A 47 -0.91 -14.77 -20.33
N SER A 48 -1.69 -14.38 -21.34
CA SER A 48 -1.23 -13.51 -22.43
C SER A 48 -0.79 -12.13 -21.95
N ASP A 49 -1.60 -11.48 -21.11
CA ASP A 49 -1.34 -10.12 -20.65
C ASP A 49 -0.19 -10.11 -19.64
N LEU A 50 -0.21 -11.05 -18.70
CA LEU A 50 0.87 -11.21 -17.72
C LEU A 50 2.20 -11.55 -18.42
N GLY A 51 2.19 -12.42 -19.43
CA GLY A 51 3.40 -12.80 -20.17
C GLY A 51 4.03 -11.63 -20.92
N GLN A 52 3.21 -10.76 -21.53
CA GLN A 52 3.72 -9.54 -22.19
C GLN A 52 4.37 -8.56 -21.20
N ILE A 53 3.75 -8.39 -20.02
CA ILE A 53 4.30 -7.52 -18.95
C ILE A 53 5.59 -8.11 -18.39
N ASP A 54 5.58 -9.41 -18.06
CA ASP A 54 6.73 -10.17 -17.57
C ASP A 54 7.93 -10.06 -18.52
N GLN A 55 7.71 -10.37 -19.80
CA GLN A 55 8.76 -10.30 -20.82
C GLN A 55 9.35 -8.89 -20.94
N ALA A 56 8.52 -7.85 -20.92
CA ALA A 56 8.99 -6.47 -21.03
C ALA A 56 9.79 -6.01 -19.82
N ILE A 57 9.38 -6.40 -18.61
CA ILE A 57 10.10 -6.10 -17.37
C ILE A 57 11.42 -6.88 -17.34
N TRP A 58 11.40 -8.17 -17.70
CA TRP A 58 12.58 -9.00 -17.79
C TRP A 58 13.58 -8.43 -18.80
N ASN A 59 13.14 -8.12 -20.02
CA ASN A 59 13.97 -7.48 -21.06
C ASN A 59 14.60 -6.16 -20.57
N THR A 60 13.82 -5.35 -19.84
CA THR A 60 14.30 -4.12 -19.22
C THR A 60 15.44 -4.40 -18.24
N SER A 61 15.34 -5.45 -17.42
CA SER A 61 16.40 -5.88 -16.51
C SER A 61 17.68 -6.33 -17.25
N GLN A 62 17.55 -6.76 -18.51
CA GLN A 62 18.64 -7.17 -19.39
C GLN A 62 19.17 -6.02 -20.28
N GLY A 63 18.66 -4.80 -20.12
CA GLY A 63 19.07 -3.62 -20.89
C GLY A 63 18.31 -3.40 -22.20
N ARG A 64 17.29 -4.22 -22.50
CA ARG A 64 16.36 -4.04 -23.63
C ARG A 64 15.08 -3.36 -23.14
N TRP A 65 15.03 -2.04 -23.25
CA TRP A 65 13.97 -1.23 -22.66
C TRP A 65 12.57 -1.60 -23.18
N VAL A 66 11.74 -2.17 -22.29
CA VAL A 66 10.33 -2.57 -22.49
C VAL A 66 10.02 -3.27 -23.82
N GLU A 67 10.99 -4.05 -24.31
CA GLU A 67 10.87 -4.88 -25.50
C GLU A 67 9.94 -6.06 -25.22
N GLN A 68 9.06 -6.42 -26.15
CA GLN A 68 8.18 -7.57 -26.04
C GLN A 68 7.97 -8.24 -27.40
N THR A 69 7.48 -9.47 -27.40
CA THR A 69 7.02 -10.16 -28.59
C THR A 69 5.51 -9.94 -28.72
N ARG A 70 5.08 -9.37 -29.84
CA ARG A 70 3.68 -9.16 -30.17
C ARG A 70 3.45 -9.56 -31.62
N ASP A 71 2.42 -10.37 -31.88
CA ASP A 71 2.07 -10.87 -33.22
C ASP A 71 3.28 -11.48 -33.96
N ASP A 72 4.05 -12.32 -33.25
CA ASP A 72 5.29 -12.96 -33.72
C ASP A 72 6.44 -12.01 -34.12
N GLN A 73 6.34 -10.73 -33.75
CA GLN A 73 7.38 -9.72 -34.03
C GLN A 73 7.95 -9.13 -32.74
N ILE A 74 9.21 -8.71 -32.79
CA ILE A 74 9.80 -7.88 -31.75
C ILE A 74 9.15 -6.50 -31.84
N SER A 75 8.56 -6.07 -30.74
CA SER A 75 7.89 -4.80 -30.58
C SER A 75 8.35 -4.13 -29.28
N THR A 76 7.88 -2.90 -29.07
CA THR A 76 8.05 -2.17 -27.82
C THR A 76 6.70 -1.89 -27.22
N ARG A 77 6.58 -1.99 -25.89
CA ARG A 77 5.34 -1.58 -25.19
C ARG A 77 5.02 -0.11 -25.38
N MET A 78 6.01 0.73 -25.69
CA MET A 78 5.85 2.17 -25.93
C MET A 78 4.93 2.50 -27.11
N THR A 79 4.64 1.53 -27.99
CA THR A 79 3.67 1.70 -29.08
C THR A 79 2.24 1.89 -28.55
N ASP A 80 1.89 1.25 -27.42
CA ASP A 80 0.55 1.28 -26.83
C ASP A 80 0.51 1.96 -25.46
N HIS A 81 1.57 1.79 -24.66
CA HIS A 81 1.64 2.23 -23.26
C HIS A 81 3.02 2.75 -22.90
N VAL A 82 3.07 3.88 -22.20
CA VAL A 82 4.30 4.38 -21.59
C VAL A 82 4.25 4.08 -20.10
N GLU A 83 5.07 3.12 -19.65
CA GLU A 83 5.07 2.58 -18.28
C GLU A 83 6.42 2.83 -17.58
N PRO A 84 6.75 4.07 -17.15
CA PRO A 84 8.05 4.37 -16.54
C PRO A 84 8.35 3.55 -15.28
N ILE A 85 7.30 3.07 -14.60
CA ILE A 85 7.40 2.21 -13.42
C ILE A 85 8.10 0.87 -13.70
N PHE A 86 8.18 0.43 -14.97
CA PHE A 86 8.87 -0.82 -15.32
C PHE A 86 10.37 -0.74 -15.09
N ALA A 87 10.99 0.45 -15.15
CA ALA A 87 12.41 0.63 -14.82
C ALA A 87 12.74 0.15 -13.40
N PRO A 88 12.16 0.74 -12.33
CA PRO A 88 12.45 0.28 -10.98
C PRO A 88 11.91 -1.13 -10.70
N VAL A 89 10.78 -1.53 -11.30
CA VAL A 89 10.22 -2.89 -11.11
C VAL A 89 11.14 -3.95 -11.71
N SER A 90 11.84 -3.67 -12.81
CA SER A 90 12.79 -4.61 -13.43
C SER A 90 13.93 -5.03 -12.50
N LEU A 91 14.22 -4.25 -11.47
CA LEU A 91 15.24 -4.60 -10.47
C LEU A 91 14.86 -5.86 -9.67
N VAL A 92 13.57 -6.20 -9.55
CA VAL A 92 13.13 -7.43 -8.90
C VAL A 92 13.73 -8.68 -9.56
N PHE A 93 13.88 -8.67 -10.89
CA PHE A 93 14.46 -9.79 -11.63
C PHE A 93 15.96 -9.97 -11.38
N LYS A 94 16.63 -8.99 -10.77
CA LYS A 94 18.01 -9.17 -10.28
C LYS A 94 18.06 -10.00 -8.98
N LEU A 95 16.96 -10.04 -8.23
CA LEU A 95 16.85 -10.81 -6.99
C LEU A 95 16.20 -12.18 -7.24
N TRP A 96 15.14 -12.20 -8.05
CA TRP A 96 14.39 -13.41 -8.38
C TRP A 96 13.88 -13.33 -9.82
N ASP A 97 14.54 -14.06 -10.70
CA ASP A 97 14.23 -14.13 -12.13
C ASP A 97 13.04 -15.07 -12.40
N ASP A 98 11.84 -14.64 -12.01
CA ASP A 98 10.60 -15.41 -12.14
C ASP A 98 9.36 -14.49 -12.08
N VAL A 99 8.35 -14.74 -12.92
CA VAL A 99 7.08 -13.99 -12.93
C VAL A 99 6.37 -13.98 -11.56
N ARG A 100 6.55 -15.02 -10.74
CA ARG A 100 6.00 -15.06 -9.38
C ARG A 100 6.54 -13.93 -8.50
N ALA A 101 7.74 -13.42 -8.79
CA ALA A 101 8.30 -12.27 -8.10
C ALA A 101 7.46 -10.99 -8.34
N LEU A 102 6.90 -10.82 -9.55
CA LEU A 102 5.99 -9.72 -9.86
C LEU A 102 4.66 -9.84 -9.10
N LEU A 103 4.10 -11.04 -9.01
CA LEU A 103 2.87 -11.30 -8.25
C LEU A 103 3.06 -10.97 -6.76
N VAL A 104 4.18 -11.41 -6.17
CA VAL A 104 4.53 -11.10 -4.78
C VAL A 104 4.74 -9.60 -4.59
N LEU A 105 5.45 -8.93 -5.51
CA LEU A 105 5.68 -7.49 -5.45
C LEU A 105 4.35 -6.73 -5.49
N GLN A 106 3.44 -7.10 -6.40
CA GLN A 106 2.12 -6.50 -6.52
C GLN A 106 1.32 -6.64 -5.23
N SER A 107 1.21 -7.85 -4.67
CA SER A 107 0.52 -8.06 -3.38
C SER A 107 1.15 -7.28 -2.24
N ALA A 108 2.48 -7.19 -2.19
CA ALA A 108 3.18 -6.42 -1.16
C ALA A 108 2.92 -4.90 -1.30
N LEU A 109 2.96 -4.35 -2.50
CA LEU A 109 2.70 -2.93 -2.76
C LEU A 109 1.24 -2.55 -2.45
N LEU A 110 0.28 -3.41 -2.82
CA LEU A 110 -1.12 -3.22 -2.46
C LEU A 110 -1.31 -3.26 -0.93
N ALA A 111 -0.70 -4.23 -0.24
CA ALA A 111 -0.76 -4.30 1.22
C ALA A 111 -0.17 -3.04 1.89
N LEU A 112 0.99 -2.57 1.39
CA LEU A 112 1.66 -1.38 1.91
C LEU A 112 0.82 -0.11 1.78
N GLY A 113 -0.16 -0.06 0.87
CA GLY A 113 -1.14 1.02 0.79
C GLY A 113 -1.97 1.23 2.07
N ALA A 114 -2.06 0.23 2.95
CA ALA A 114 -2.73 0.37 4.25
C ALA A 114 -2.00 1.34 5.19
N TRP A 115 -0.66 1.49 5.06
CA TRP A 115 0.12 2.42 5.87
C TRP A 115 -0.30 3.89 5.64
N PRO A 116 -0.28 4.44 4.41
CA PRO A 116 -0.67 5.82 4.20
C PRO A 116 -2.15 6.06 4.55
N VAL A 117 -3.02 5.07 4.33
CA VAL A 117 -4.43 5.13 4.78
C VAL A 117 -4.52 5.29 6.30
N PHE A 118 -3.77 4.46 7.04
CA PHE A 118 -3.67 4.57 8.50
C PHE A 118 -3.19 5.97 8.91
N GLU A 119 -2.09 6.46 8.34
CA GLU A 119 -1.52 7.76 8.69
C GLU A 119 -2.47 8.93 8.39
N ILE A 120 -3.16 8.91 7.25
CA ILE A 120 -4.16 9.92 6.89
C ILE A 120 -5.32 9.88 7.87
N ALA A 121 -5.89 8.69 8.14
CA ALA A 121 -7.01 8.52 9.06
C ALA A 121 -6.64 8.99 10.48
N MET A 122 -5.44 8.63 10.93
CA MET A 122 -4.91 9.02 12.22
C MET A 122 -4.79 10.57 12.28
N GLY A 123 -4.21 11.20 11.26
CA GLY A 123 -4.08 12.66 11.16
C GLY A 123 -5.43 13.40 11.14
N ARG A 124 -6.44 12.83 10.48
CA ARG A 124 -7.81 13.39 10.41
C ARG A 124 -8.58 13.23 11.72
N LEU A 125 -8.52 12.04 12.35
CA LEU A 125 -9.24 11.74 13.58
C LEU A 125 -8.71 12.52 14.79
N ARG A 126 -7.42 12.86 14.81
CA ARG A 126 -6.85 13.78 15.82
C ARG A 126 -7.33 15.22 15.66
N ARG A 127 -7.67 15.63 14.45
CA ARG A 127 -7.98 17.03 14.10
C ARG A 127 -9.47 17.37 14.19
N ARG A 128 -10.35 16.47 14.68
CA ARG A 128 -11.82 16.66 14.70
C ARG A 128 -12.22 18.14 14.91
N PRO A 129 -12.64 18.86 13.85
CA PRO A 129 -13.24 20.17 13.97
C PRO A 129 -14.70 19.95 14.33
N GLY A 130 -15.13 20.38 15.52
CA GLY A 130 -16.50 20.06 15.93
C GLY A 130 -16.94 20.54 17.31
N HIS A 131 -16.35 21.59 17.87
CA HIS A 131 -17.05 22.38 18.88
C HIS A 131 -17.11 23.84 18.43
N PRO A 132 -18.30 24.46 18.33
CA PRO A 132 -18.38 25.92 18.31
C PRO A 132 -17.64 26.48 19.54
N ALA A 133 -17.11 27.70 19.42
CA ALA A 133 -16.44 28.36 20.54
C ALA A 133 -17.36 28.29 21.78
N PRO A 134 -16.85 27.84 22.94
CA PRO A 134 -17.66 27.76 24.15
C PRO A 134 -18.22 29.15 24.46
N GLU A 135 -19.52 29.23 24.73
CA GLU A 135 -20.08 30.45 25.29
C GLU A 135 -19.42 30.72 26.64
N ALA A 136 -19.22 32.01 26.96
CA ALA A 136 -18.51 32.44 28.16
C ALA A 136 -19.19 31.90 29.43
N GLY A 137 -18.71 30.77 29.95
CA GLY A 137 -19.24 30.10 31.13
C GLY A 137 -19.30 28.58 31.05
N GLU A 138 -19.19 27.98 29.87
CA GLU A 138 -19.18 26.52 29.73
C GLU A 138 -17.77 25.95 29.92
N SER A 139 -17.58 25.13 30.96
CA SER A 139 -16.37 24.31 31.07
C SER A 139 -16.38 23.28 29.94
N LEU A 140 -15.52 23.48 28.93
CA LEU A 140 -15.34 22.57 27.80
C LEU A 140 -15.23 21.12 28.29
N PRO A 141 -16.05 20.18 27.77
CA PRO A 141 -15.60 18.80 27.74
C PRO A 141 -14.40 18.81 26.79
N VAL A 142 -13.19 18.65 27.34
CA VAL A 142 -11.97 18.45 26.56
C VAL A 142 -12.10 17.09 25.87
N GLY A 143 -12.85 17.06 24.77
CA GLY A 143 -13.09 15.91 23.92
C GLY A 143 -11.87 15.60 23.07
N SER A 144 -10.66 15.64 23.64
CA SER A 144 -9.50 15.01 23.02
C SER A 144 -9.79 13.52 23.00
N SER A 145 -10.18 12.99 21.84
CA SER A 145 -10.36 11.55 21.67
C SER A 145 -9.07 10.87 22.14
N SER A 146 -9.18 9.88 23.03
CA SER A 146 -7.96 9.28 23.59
C SER A 146 -7.07 8.72 22.46
N PRO A 147 -5.75 8.69 22.66
CA PRO A 147 -4.81 8.15 21.66
C PRO A 147 -5.19 6.74 21.18
N ASN A 148 -5.88 5.95 22.01
CA ASN A 148 -6.34 4.61 21.67
C ASN A 148 -7.54 4.62 20.73
N TRP A 149 -8.54 5.47 20.96
CA TRP A 149 -9.71 5.56 20.07
C TRP A 149 -9.36 6.10 18.69
N THR A 150 -8.46 7.07 18.62
CA THR A 150 -7.96 7.59 17.34
C THR A 150 -7.18 6.52 16.56
N ALA A 151 -6.33 5.75 17.25
CA ALA A 151 -5.60 4.64 16.64
C ALA A 151 -6.52 3.49 16.20
N ALA A 152 -7.51 3.13 17.01
CA ALA A 152 -8.52 2.12 16.66
C ALA A 152 -9.34 2.53 15.43
N GLY A 153 -9.77 3.80 15.37
CA GLY A 153 -10.45 4.34 14.20
C GLY A 153 -9.57 4.30 12.95
N ALA A 154 -8.30 4.70 13.05
CA ALA A 154 -7.36 4.65 11.93
C ALA A 154 -7.10 3.21 11.44
N LEU A 155 -6.98 2.25 12.36
CA LEU A 155 -6.88 0.83 12.03
C LEU A 155 -8.13 0.30 11.32
N ALA A 156 -9.32 0.77 11.69
CA ALA A 156 -10.55 0.38 11.01
C ALA A 156 -10.52 0.80 9.52
N PHE A 157 -10.04 2.01 9.21
CA PHE A 157 -9.86 2.46 7.83
C PHE A 157 -8.82 1.63 7.07
N ALA A 158 -7.67 1.34 7.69
CA ALA A 158 -6.63 0.51 7.09
C ALA A 158 -7.13 -0.92 6.83
N THR A 159 -7.90 -1.47 7.76
CA THR A 159 -8.53 -2.80 7.61
C THR A 159 -9.57 -2.77 6.49
N ALA A 160 -10.43 -1.75 6.44
CA ALA A 160 -11.41 -1.60 5.37
C ALA A 160 -10.76 -1.49 3.98
N TYR A 161 -9.61 -0.81 3.88
CA TYR A 161 -8.80 -0.78 2.66
C TYR A 161 -8.33 -2.19 2.27
N LEU A 162 -7.72 -2.95 3.18
CA LEU A 162 -7.25 -4.31 2.90
C LEU A 162 -8.40 -5.29 2.59
N LEU A 163 -9.60 -5.04 3.12
CA LEU A 163 -10.79 -5.85 2.84
C LEU A 163 -11.59 -5.38 1.62
N TYR A 164 -11.14 -4.33 0.94
CA TYR A 164 -11.85 -3.79 -0.21
C TYR A 164 -11.84 -4.78 -1.38
N PRO A 165 -13.00 -5.23 -1.89
CA PRO A 165 -13.05 -6.30 -2.91
C PRO A 165 -12.27 -5.99 -4.18
N ALA A 166 -12.28 -4.73 -4.64
CA ALA A 166 -11.52 -4.37 -5.84
C ALA A 166 -10.00 -4.40 -5.60
N LEU A 167 -9.55 -4.17 -4.35
CA LEU A 167 -8.13 -4.34 -4.00
C LEU A 167 -7.76 -5.82 -4.04
N GLN A 168 -8.63 -6.69 -3.52
CA GLN A 168 -8.42 -8.14 -3.52
C GLN A 168 -8.41 -8.70 -4.94
N ALA A 169 -9.33 -8.25 -5.80
CA ALA A 169 -9.41 -8.62 -7.22
C ALA A 169 -8.22 -8.13 -8.05
N ALA A 170 -7.43 -7.18 -7.53
CA ALA A 170 -6.21 -6.71 -8.15
C ALA A 170 -4.98 -7.56 -7.78
N ASN A 171 -5.12 -8.70 -7.10
CA ASN A 171 -4.04 -9.68 -6.89
C ASN A 171 -4.24 -10.89 -7.79
#